data_AF-A0A849Q4C9-F1
#
_entry.id   AF-A0A849Q4C9-F1
#
_cell.length_a   1.000
_cell.length_b   1.000
_cell.length_c   1.000
_cell.angle_alpha   90.00
_cell.angle_beta   90.00
_cell.angle_gamma   90.00
#
_symmetry.space_group_name_H-M   'P 1'
#
loop_
_entity.id
_entity.type
_entity.pdbx_description
1 polymer ?
#
loop_
_entity_poly.entity_id
_entity_poly.type
_entity_poly.pdbx_seq_one_letter_code
_entity_poly.pdbx_strand_id
1 'polypeptide(L)' 'MREWEEQLKNPQVCYVLLNTSKRGHAKVAEVLRESPDVVEIHNVTGDYNMVVKVSSDD' A
#
# COMPACT_ATOMS: atom_id res chain seq x y z
N MET A 1 -16.38 21.05 -18.66
CA MET A 1 -16.97 20.40 -17.47
C MET A 1 -16.22 19.08 -17.26
N ARG A 2 -14.92 19.11 -16.92
CA ARG A 2 -14.05 17.92 -16.78
C ARG A 2 -12.95 18.09 -15.73
N GLU A 3 -12.34 19.28 -15.61
CA GLU A 3 -11.22 19.50 -14.67
C GLU A 3 -11.63 19.62 -13.19
N TRP A 4 -12.88 19.98 -12.89
CA TRP A 4 -13.35 20.15 -11.51
C TRP A 4 -13.75 18.82 -10.83
N GLU A 5 -14.08 17.79 -11.61
CA GLU A 5 -14.47 16.46 -11.08
C GLU A 5 -13.25 15.67 -10.62
N GLU A 6 -12.09 15.84 -11.26
CA GLU A 6 -10.82 15.21 -10.85
C GLU A 6 -10.28 15.78 -9.52
N GLN A 7 -10.55 17.05 -9.21
CA GLN A 7 -10.11 17.70 -7.96
C GLN A 7 -10.91 17.28 -6.72
N LEU A 8 -12.04 16.59 -6.89
CA LEU A 8 -12.89 16.15 -5.78
C LEU A 8 -12.60 14.72 -5.30
N LYS A 9 -11.74 13.98 -6.00
CA LYS A 9 -11.26 12.68 -5.53
C LYS A 9 -10.17 12.90 -4.50
N ASN A 10 -10.52 12.81 -3.22
CA ASN A 10 -9.56 12.78 -2.13
C ASN A 10 -9.41 11.30 -1.73
N PRO A 11 -8.51 10.53 -2.38
CA PRO A 11 -8.45 9.09 -2.18
C PRO A 11 -8.14 8.78 -0.72
N GLN A 12 -8.85 7.79 -0.18
CA GLN A 12 -8.60 7.33 1.18
C GLN A 12 -7.26 6.59 1.21
N VAL A 13 -6.33 7.10 2.02
CA VAL A 13 -5.00 6.50 2.20
C VAL A 13 -4.95 5.77 3.54
N CYS A 14 -4.55 4.50 3.51
CA CYS A 14 -4.35 3.66 4.67
C CYS A 14 -2.91 3.13 4.73
N TYR A 15 -2.35 3.02 5.94
CA TYR A 15 -1.07 2.38 6.19
C TYR A 15 -1.29 1.05 6.90
N VAL A 16 -0.90 -0.04 6.24
CA VAL A 16 -0.99 -1.39 6.78
C VAL A 16 0.37 -1.81 7.32
N LEU A 17 0.41 -2.22 8.59
CA LEU A 17 1.61 -2.71 9.25
C LEU A 17 1.59 -4.24 9.22
N LEU A 18 2.65 -4.86 8.67
CA LEU A 18 2.72 -6.29 8.47
C LEU A 18 3.94 -6.90 9.17
N ASN A 19 3.72 -8.09 9.72
CA ASN A 19 4.78 -9.00 10.13
C ASN A 19 4.74 -10.24 9.25
N THR A 20 5.76 -10.34 8.39
CA THR A 20 5.93 -11.47 7.49
C THR A 20 7.05 -12.39 7.99
N SER A 21 7.00 -13.68 7.66
CA SER A 21 8.14 -14.56 7.94
C SER A 21 9.33 -14.22 7.03
N LYS A 22 10.57 -14.39 7.49
CA LYS A 22 11.78 -14.15 6.67
C LYS A 22 11.74 -14.87 5.32
N ARG A 23 11.22 -16.11 5.30
CA ARG A 23 11.10 -16.93 4.07
C ARG A 23 10.02 -16.43 3.12
N GLY A 24 8.91 -15.88 3.64
CA GLY A 24 7.77 -15.41 2.86
C GLY A 24 7.82 -13.94 2.47
N HIS A 25 8.68 -13.14 3.13
CA HIS A 25 8.74 -11.69 2.99
C HIS A 25 8.83 -11.22 1.53
N ALA A 26 9.73 -11.80 0.74
CA ALA A 26 9.89 -11.45 -0.67
C ALA A 26 8.64 -11.76 -1.50
N LYS A 27 7.99 -12.91 -1.26
CA LYS A 27 6.78 -13.31 -1.99
C LYS A 27 5.58 -12.44 -1.62
N VAL A 28 5.45 -12.05 -0.35
CA VAL A 28 4.41 -11.11 0.10
C VAL A 28 4.58 -9.77 -0.62
N ALA A 29 5.80 -9.23 -0.68
CA ALA A 29 6.06 -7.99 -1.40
C ALA A 29 5.78 -8.11 -2.90
N GLU A 30 6.07 -9.26 -3.53
CA GLU A 30 5.74 -9.53 -4.94
C GLU A 30 4.23 -9.48 -5.17
N VAL A 31 3.45 -10.24 -4.39
CA VAL A 31 1.99 -10.31 -4.52
C VAL A 31 1.33 -8.95 -4.25
N LEU A 32 1.83 -8.19 -3.26
CA LEU A 32 1.29 -6.86 -2.97
C LEU A 32 1.49 -5.86 -4.12
N ARG A 33 2.58 -5.98 -4.89
CA ARG A 33 2.81 -5.12 -6.06
C ARG A 33 1.86 -5.41 -7.22
N GLU A 34 1.19 -6.55 -7.23
CA GLU A 34 0.18 -6.88 -8.24
C GLU A 34 -1.16 -6.18 -7.97
N SER A 35 -1.35 -5.62 -6.77
CA SER A 35 -2.57 -4.87 -6.42
C SER A 35 -2.48 -3.42 -6.92
N PRO A 36 -3.50 -2.93 -7.65
CA PRO A 36 -3.53 -1.55 -8.15
C PRO A 36 -3.67 -0.51 -7.02
N ASP A 37 -4.17 -0.93 -5.85
CA ASP A 37 -4.41 -0.04 -4.71
C ASP A 37 -3.14 0.16 -3.87
N VAL A 38 -2.11 -0.68 -4.06
CA VAL A 38 -0.84 -0.56 -3.33
C VAL A 38 0.04 0.50 -4.00
N VAL A 39 0.31 1.58 -3.27
CA VAL A 39 1.12 2.71 -3.75
C VAL A 39 2.58 2.53 -3.40
N GLU A 40 2.86 2.10 -2.17
CA GLU A 40 4.23 1.97 -1.65
C GLU A 40 4.36 0.76 -0.72
N ILE A 41 5.55 0.13 -0.75
CA ILE A 41 5.94 -0.94 0.17
C ILE A 41 7.30 -0.58 0.75
N HIS A 42 7.37 -0.45 2.07
CA HIS A 42 8.58 -0.14 2.82
C HIS A 42 8.97 -1.32 3.70
N ASN A 43 10.20 -1.81 3.55
CA ASN A 43 10.76 -2.77 4.50
C ASN A 43 11.37 -2.00 5.66
N VAL A 44 10.93 -2.32 6.88
CA VAL A 44 11.32 -1.59 8.09
C VAL A 44 11.89 -2.54 9.13
N THR A 45 12.63 -1.99 10.09
CA THR A 45 13.12 -2.74 11.27
C THR A 45 12.38 -2.27 12.51
N GLY A 46 11.77 -3.18 13.26
CA GLY A 46 11.04 -2.86 14.48
C GLY A 46 10.00 -3.93 14.82
N ASP A 47 8.92 -3.52 15.47
CA ASP A 47 7.79 -4.39 15.84
C ASP A 47 7.06 -4.95 14.62
N TYR A 48 7.22 -4.30 13.47
CA TYR A 48 6.77 -4.74 12.16
C TYR A 48 7.97 -4.82 11.21
N ASN A 49 7.86 -5.62 10.16
CA ASN A 49 8.92 -5.74 9.16
C ASN A 49 8.55 -5.21 7.77
N MET A 50 7.30 -4.80 7.58
CA MET A 50 6.83 -4.19 6.34
C MET A 50 5.69 -3.19 6.62
N VAL A 51 5.74 -2.05 5.95
CA VAL A 51 4.66 -1.04 5.92
C VAL A 51 4.18 -0.89 4.48
N VAL A 52 2.88 -0.96 4.28
CA VAL A 52 2.25 -0.87 2.96
C VAL A 52 1.31 0.33 2.94
N LYS A 53 1.51 1.23 2.00
CA LYS A 53 0.58 2.34 1.75
C LYS A 53 -0.41 1.91 0.68
N VAL A 54 -1.68 1.97 1.02
CA VAL A 54 -2.80 1.63 0.13
C VAL A 54 -3.62 2.89 -0.11
N SER A 55 -4.05 3.11 -1.35
CA SER A 55 -4.90 4.22 -1.77
C SER A 55 -6.12 3.64 -2.47
N SER A 56 -7.31 4.04 -2.04
CA SER A 56 -8.56 3.66 -2.70
C SER A 56 -9.36 4.92 -3.07
N ASP A 57 -10.05 4.85 -4.21
CA ASP A 57 -10.89 5.93 -4.75
C ASP A 57 -12.34 5.91 -4.19
N ASP A 58 -12.66 4.97 -3.29
CA ASP A 58 -13.98 4.83 -2.65
C ASP A 58 -14.27 5.87 -1.53
#